data_AF-A0AAD9FV20-F1
#
_entry.id   AF-A0AAD9FV20-F1
#
_cell.length_a   1.000
_cell.length_b   1.000
_cell.length_c   1.000
_cell.angle_alpha   90.00
_cell.angle_beta   90.00
_cell.angle_gamma   90.00
#
_symmetry.space_group_name_H-M   'P 1'
#
loop_
_entity.id
_entity.type
_entity.pdbx_description
1 polymer ?
#
loop_
_entity_poly.entity_id
_entity_poly.type
_entity_poly.pdbx_seq_one_letter_code
_entity_poly.pdbx_strand_id
1 'polypeptide(L)'
;MTRFTSTSPFLLVLSILPLTLGSATKQFNVNVQTEASSCWMLCHSFVTSNVPIPNVDVNSYLYIDRNCRSPAYISTMSTCLAQRCESVPDAAYGAEYGTSICHRAGVKVTLELPEAYVAAASEYFQSEGYTSRGVRGVRNWGLDWVFLLALSTVLYLAF
;
A
#
# COMPACT_ATOMS: atom_id res chain seq x y z
N MET A 1 8.17 45.58 43.25
CA MET A 1 8.79 44.85 42.13
C MET A 1 8.14 43.48 42.03
N THR A 2 7.22 43.29 41.08
CA THR A 2 6.51 42.03 40.85
C THR A 2 6.83 41.58 39.42
N ARG A 3 7.49 40.43 39.27
CA ARG A 3 7.82 39.84 37.96
C ARG A 3 6.61 39.03 37.45
N PHE A 4 6.06 39.43 36.31
CA PHE A 4 5.11 38.63 35.53
C PHE A 4 5.88 37.60 34.70
N THR A 5 5.76 36.33 35.06
CA THR A 5 6.14 35.20 34.19
C THR A 5 4.96 34.89 33.27
N SER A 6 5.00 35.42 32.05
CA SER A 6 4.07 35.06 30.97
C SER A 6 4.57 33.79 30.28
N THR A 7 4.19 32.62 30.79
CA THR A 7 4.35 31.35 30.07
C THR A 7 3.18 31.21 29.09
N SER A 8 3.46 31.44 27.81
CA SER A 8 2.51 31.27 26.70
C SER A 8 2.06 29.80 26.59
N PRO A 9 0.77 29.46 26.75
CA PRO A 9 0.28 28.09 26.66
C PRO A 9 0.15 27.57 25.21
N PHE A 10 0.61 28.32 24.21
CA PHE A 10 0.40 28.01 22.79
C PHE A 10 1.25 26.85 22.25
N LEU A 11 2.23 26.36 23.00
CA LEU A 11 3.15 25.29 22.54
C LEU A 11 2.66 23.86 22.80
N LEU A 12 1.55 23.65 23.52
CA LEU A 12 1.08 22.31 23.89
C LEU A 12 -0.04 21.76 22.98
N VAL A 13 -0.62 22.58 22.09
CA VAL A 13 -1.76 22.18 21.25
C VAL A 13 -1.31 21.47 19.95
N LEU A 14 -0.05 21.63 19.54
CA LEU A 14 0.49 20.92 18.36
C LEU A 14 0.82 19.44 18.61
N SER A 15 0.78 18.96 19.86
CA SER A 15 1.14 17.59 20.22
C SER A 15 -0.02 16.59 20.17
N ILE A 16 -1.23 17.06 19.84
CA ILE A 16 -2.45 16.23 19.81
C ILE A 16 -3.02 16.14 18.39
N LEU A 17 -2.24 16.43 17.35
CA LEU A 17 -2.66 16.03 16.01
C LEU A 17 -2.66 14.49 15.98
N PRO A 18 -3.81 13.85 15.70
CA PRO A 18 -3.82 12.42 15.49
C PRO A 18 -2.83 12.13 14.38
N LEU A 19 -1.84 11.27 14.66
CA LEU A 19 -1.01 10.60 13.66
C LEU A 19 -1.95 9.71 12.85
N THR A 20 -2.79 10.32 12.03
CA THR A 20 -3.72 9.58 11.19
C THR A 20 -2.86 8.82 10.20
N LEU A 21 -3.00 7.49 10.20
CA LEU A 21 -2.51 6.61 9.16
C LEU A 21 -3.09 7.09 7.81
N GLY A 22 -2.41 8.05 7.19
CA GLY A 22 -2.83 8.66 5.95
C GLY A 22 -2.34 7.82 4.80
N SER A 23 -3.22 7.01 4.20
CA SER A 23 -3.01 6.49 2.85
C SER A 23 -2.58 7.64 1.92
N ALA A 24 -1.87 7.38 0.82
CA ALA A 24 -1.50 8.41 -0.14
C ALA A 24 -2.73 9.22 -0.58
N THR A 25 -3.85 8.53 -0.79
CA THR A 25 -5.19 9.10 -1.01
C THR A 25 -5.57 10.17 0.04
N LYS A 26 -5.37 9.90 1.33
CA LYS A 26 -5.69 10.85 2.41
C LYS A 26 -4.67 11.97 2.54
N GLN A 27 -3.38 11.67 2.37
CA GLN A 27 -2.31 12.66 2.53
C GLN A 27 -2.32 13.70 1.40
N PHE A 28 -2.66 13.27 0.18
CA PHE A 28 -2.70 14.13 -1.01
C PHE A 28 -4.13 14.55 -1.40
N ASN A 29 -5.14 14.20 -0.60
CA ASN A 29 -6.55 14.51 -0.82
C ASN A 29 -7.04 14.13 -2.24
N VAL A 30 -6.56 12.99 -2.73
CA VAL A 30 -6.99 12.40 -4.01
C VAL A 30 -8.01 11.29 -3.75
N ASN A 31 -8.79 10.88 -4.74
CA ASN A 31 -9.83 9.84 -4.59
C ASN A 31 -9.71 8.73 -5.64
N VAL A 32 -9.33 7.53 -5.20
CA VAL A 32 -9.16 6.34 -6.05
C VAL A 32 -10.43 5.85 -6.76
N GLN A 33 -11.60 6.36 -6.39
CA GLN A 33 -12.87 6.05 -7.06
C GLN A 33 -13.15 6.98 -8.24
N THR A 34 -12.67 8.23 -8.20
CA THR A 34 -13.04 9.26 -9.16
C THR A 34 -11.87 9.83 -9.95
N GLU A 35 -10.63 9.64 -9.47
CA GLU A 35 -9.44 10.22 -10.05
C GLU A 35 -8.48 9.11 -10.49
N ALA A 36 -8.23 9.01 -11.79
CA ALA A 36 -7.34 7.97 -12.32
C ALA A 36 -5.87 8.31 -12.02
N SER A 37 -5.10 7.33 -11.52
CA SER A 37 -3.64 7.45 -11.45
C SER A 37 -3.03 7.32 -12.84
N SER A 38 -2.38 8.38 -13.32
CA SER A 38 -1.65 8.40 -14.59
C SER A 38 -0.51 7.39 -14.59
N CYS A 39 0.26 7.28 -13.50
CA CYS A 39 1.33 6.29 -13.39
C CYS A 39 0.79 4.87 -13.45
N TRP A 40 -0.32 4.57 -12.76
CA TRP A 40 -0.93 3.24 -12.84
C TRP A 40 -1.36 2.91 -14.28
N MET A 41 -1.98 3.85 -14.99
CA MET A 41 -2.40 3.65 -16.39
C MET A 41 -1.21 3.33 -17.31
N LEU A 42 -0.10 4.06 -17.15
CA LEU A 42 1.14 3.83 -17.88
C LEU A 42 1.70 2.43 -17.60
N CYS A 43 1.80 2.07 -16.31
CA CYS A 43 2.29 0.76 -15.91
C CYS A 43 1.36 -0.37 -16.36
N HIS A 44 0.05 -0.19 -16.26
CA HIS A 44 -0.93 -1.16 -16.69
C HIS A 44 -0.83 -1.43 -18.19
N SER A 45 -0.73 -0.38 -19.01
CA SER A 45 -0.53 -0.52 -20.46
C SER A 45 0.78 -1.25 -20.78
N PHE A 46 1.86 -0.92 -20.08
CA PHE A 46 3.15 -1.58 -20.27
C PHE A 46 3.09 -3.06 -19.88
N VAL A 47 2.58 -3.38 -18.69
CA VAL A 47 2.56 -4.75 -18.17
C VAL A 47 1.66 -5.63 -19.01
N THR A 48 0.47 -5.15 -19.41
CA THR A 48 -0.45 -5.95 -20.24
C THR A 48 0.09 -6.23 -21.64
N SER A 49 1.01 -5.40 -22.12
CA SER A 49 1.68 -5.59 -23.41
C SER A 49 2.92 -6.50 -23.33
N ASN A 50 3.50 -6.70 -22.14
CA ASN A 50 4.79 -7.40 -21.97
C ASN A 50 4.72 -8.66 -21.10
N VAL A 51 3.71 -8.80 -20.25
CA VAL A 51 3.55 -9.95 -19.35
C VAL A 51 2.39 -10.81 -19.87
N PRO A 52 2.64 -12.01 -20.39
CA PRO A 52 1.55 -12.92 -20.75
C PRO A 52 0.84 -13.40 -19.47
N ILE A 53 -0.48 -13.49 -19.52
CA ILE A 53 -1.23 -14.19 -18.47
C ILE A 53 -1.22 -15.68 -18.81
N PRO A 54 -0.77 -16.56 -17.91
CA PRO A 54 -0.81 -18.00 -18.14
C PRO A 54 -2.24 -18.46 -18.44
N ASN A 55 -2.40 -19.33 -19.45
CA ASN A 55 -3.69 -19.92 -19.85
C ASN A 55 -4.73 -18.92 -20.38
N VAL A 56 -4.28 -17.84 -21.02
CA VAL A 56 -5.16 -16.87 -21.67
C VAL A 56 -4.62 -16.54 -23.06
N ASP A 57 -5.46 -16.67 -24.09
CA ASP A 57 -5.04 -16.51 -25.50
C ASP A 57 -4.56 -15.08 -25.84
N VAL A 58 -5.08 -14.06 -25.14
CA VAL A 58 -4.71 -12.65 -25.36
C VAL A 58 -4.72 -11.91 -24.02
N ASN A 59 -3.59 -11.30 -23.64
CA ASN A 59 -3.58 -10.30 -22.58
C ASN A 59 -4.04 -8.95 -23.16
N SER A 60 -4.92 -8.26 -22.43
CA SER A 60 -5.44 -6.94 -22.81
C SER A 60 -5.62 -6.10 -21.55
N TYR A 61 -5.47 -4.79 -21.71
CA TYR A 61 -5.77 -3.80 -20.68
C TYR A 61 -7.24 -3.87 -20.19
N LEU A 62 -8.14 -4.44 -20.98
CA LEU A 62 -9.55 -4.58 -20.61
C LEU A 62 -9.83 -5.74 -19.64
N TYR A 63 -8.96 -6.75 -19.56
CA TYR A 63 -9.18 -7.94 -18.74
C TYR A 63 -8.69 -7.75 -17.30
N ILE A 64 -9.18 -6.69 -16.64
CA ILE A 64 -8.74 -6.31 -15.29
C ILE A 64 -8.92 -7.46 -14.28
N ASP A 65 -10.04 -8.18 -14.33
CA ASP A 65 -10.30 -9.31 -13.42
C ASP A 65 -9.26 -10.43 -13.58
N ARG A 66 -8.90 -10.78 -14.82
CA ARG A 66 -7.90 -11.81 -15.12
C ARG A 66 -6.50 -11.34 -14.77
N ASN A 67 -6.17 -10.10 -15.12
CA ASN A 67 -4.91 -9.45 -14.78
C ASN A 67 -4.71 -9.46 -13.26
N CYS A 68 -5.68 -8.98 -12.48
CA CYS A 68 -5.61 -8.92 -11.02
C CYS A 68 -5.52 -10.30 -10.35
N ARG A 69 -5.93 -11.39 -11.00
CA ARG A 69 -5.75 -12.77 -10.51
C ARG A 69 -4.36 -13.34 -10.78
N SER A 70 -3.59 -12.73 -11.69
CA SER A 70 -2.27 -13.22 -12.07
C SER A 70 -1.19 -12.69 -11.11
N PRO A 71 -0.49 -13.55 -10.36
CA PRO A 71 0.61 -13.12 -9.50
C PRO A 71 1.74 -12.43 -10.26
N ALA A 72 1.99 -12.86 -11.50
CA ALA A 72 2.99 -12.26 -12.38
C ALA A 72 2.61 -10.81 -12.76
N TYR A 73 1.33 -10.57 -13.06
CA TYR A 73 0.82 -9.23 -13.31
C TYR A 73 0.98 -8.34 -12.07
N ILE A 74 0.56 -8.82 -10.90
CA ILE A 74 0.64 -8.06 -9.64
C ILE A 74 2.10 -7.68 -9.31
N SER A 75 3.02 -8.65 -9.38
CA SER A 75 4.44 -8.43 -9.12
C SER A 75 5.07 -7.45 -10.11
N THR A 76 4.75 -7.56 -11.40
CA THR A 76 5.30 -6.68 -12.42
C THR A 76 4.71 -5.27 -12.32
N MET A 77 3.42 -5.14 -11.98
CA MET A 77 2.80 -3.84 -11.71
C MET A 77 3.48 -3.14 -10.54
N SER A 78 3.69 -3.85 -9.41
CA SER A 78 4.41 -3.32 -8.25
C SER A 78 5.80 -2.80 -8.62
N THR A 79 6.56 -3.60 -9.39
CA THR A 79 7.89 -3.23 -9.86
C THR A 79 7.84 -2.02 -10.80
N CYS A 80 6.88 -1.99 -11.73
CA CYS A 80 6.74 -0.87 -12.66
C CYS A 80 6.43 0.44 -11.93
N LEU A 81 5.49 0.41 -10.96
CA LEU A 81 5.13 1.59 -10.17
C LEU A 81 6.36 2.16 -9.45
N ALA A 82 7.15 1.29 -8.82
CA ALA A 82 8.37 1.70 -8.12
C ALA A 82 9.45 2.28 -9.04
N GLN A 83 9.48 1.88 -10.32
CA GLN A 83 10.52 2.29 -11.27
C GLN A 83 10.14 3.46 -12.17
N ARG A 84 8.85 3.61 -12.48
CA ARG A 84 8.38 4.54 -13.53
C ARG A 84 7.54 5.70 -13.03
N CYS A 85 6.97 5.63 -11.83
CA CYS A 85 6.27 6.78 -11.29
C CYS A 85 7.28 7.90 -10.96
N GLU A 86 6.84 9.14 -11.12
CA GLU A 86 7.72 10.31 -11.01
C GLU A 86 8.23 10.51 -9.58
N SER A 87 7.42 10.12 -8.60
CA SER A 87 7.72 10.33 -7.19
C SER A 87 7.16 9.22 -6.30
N VAL A 88 7.63 9.19 -5.06
CA VAL A 88 7.14 8.28 -4.01
C VAL A 88 5.64 8.42 -3.74
N PRO A 89 5.10 9.65 -3.59
CA PRO A 89 3.66 9.93 -3.62
C PRO A 89 2.90 9.29 -4.78
N ASP A 90 3.43 9.44 -6.00
CA ASP A 90 2.76 9.00 -7.22
C ASP A 90 2.70 7.46 -7.32
N ALA A 91 3.76 6.75 -6.95
CA ALA A 91 3.74 5.28 -6.91
C ALA A 91 2.81 4.73 -5.82
N ALA A 92 2.81 5.35 -4.63
CA ALA A 92 1.90 4.95 -3.57
C ALA A 92 0.44 5.14 -3.99
N TYR A 93 0.12 6.28 -4.60
CA TYR A 93 -1.20 6.53 -5.16
C TYR A 93 -1.55 5.53 -6.27
N GLY A 94 -0.62 5.24 -7.17
CA GLY A 94 -0.79 4.22 -8.21
C GLY A 94 -1.08 2.83 -7.65
N ALA A 95 -0.43 2.45 -6.54
CA ALA A 95 -0.67 1.19 -5.86
C ALA A 95 -2.06 1.13 -5.20
N GLU A 96 -2.50 2.20 -4.53
CA GLU A 96 -3.84 2.30 -3.93
C GLU A 96 -4.93 2.31 -5.00
N TYR A 97 -4.73 3.07 -6.08
CA TYR A 97 -5.64 3.11 -7.22
C TYR A 97 -5.76 1.73 -7.87
N GLY A 98 -4.65 1.04 -8.10
CA GLY A 98 -4.63 -0.30 -8.68
C GLY A 98 -5.32 -1.34 -7.80
N THR A 99 -5.10 -1.27 -6.47
CA THR A 99 -5.81 -2.11 -5.49
C THR A 99 -7.32 -1.88 -5.58
N SER A 100 -7.74 -0.62 -5.65
CA SER A 100 -9.16 -0.26 -5.81
C SER A 100 -9.75 -0.77 -7.13
N ILE A 101 -9.01 -0.66 -8.25
CA ILE A 101 -9.42 -1.21 -9.55
C ILE A 101 -9.66 -2.72 -9.47
N CYS A 102 -8.72 -3.48 -8.87
CA CYS A 102 -8.88 -4.92 -8.71
C CYS A 102 -10.09 -5.28 -7.83
N HIS A 103 -10.30 -4.53 -6.74
CA HIS A 103 -11.47 -4.71 -5.88
C HIS A 103 -12.79 -4.45 -6.62
N ARG A 104 -12.86 -3.41 -7.46
CA ARG A 104 -14.03 -3.13 -8.32
C ARG A 104 -14.28 -4.24 -9.34
N ALA A 105 -13.24 -4.92 -9.80
CA ALA A 105 -13.34 -6.10 -10.65
C ALA A 105 -13.68 -7.40 -9.88
N GLY A 106 -13.93 -7.32 -8.57
CA GLY A 106 -14.29 -8.46 -7.73
C GLY A 106 -13.11 -9.32 -7.25
N VAL A 107 -11.88 -8.84 -7.42
CA VAL A 107 -10.66 -9.56 -7.03
C VAL A 107 -10.02 -8.88 -5.84
N LYS A 108 -10.00 -9.55 -4.68
CA LYS A 108 -9.39 -9.01 -3.44
C LYS A 108 -7.88 -9.23 -3.45
N VAL A 109 -7.13 -8.19 -3.79
CA VAL A 109 -5.66 -8.19 -3.83
C VAL A 109 -5.15 -6.82 -3.42
N THR A 110 -3.98 -6.79 -2.78
CA THR A 110 -3.27 -5.55 -2.47
C THR A 110 -2.05 -5.45 -3.37
N LEU A 111 -1.88 -4.32 -4.06
CA LEU A 111 -0.62 -4.01 -4.74
C LEU A 111 0.35 -3.42 -3.73
N GLU A 112 1.23 -4.24 -3.20
CA GLU A 112 2.29 -3.80 -2.30
C GLU A 112 3.49 -3.30 -3.11
N LEU A 113 4.06 -2.15 -2.71
CA LEU A 113 5.30 -1.67 -3.31
C LEU A 113 6.51 -2.45 -2.73
N PRO A 114 7.60 -2.60 -3.48
CA PRO A 114 8.77 -3.35 -3.02
C PRO A 114 9.35 -2.75 -1.73
N GLU A 115 9.87 -3.59 -0.82
CA GLU A 115 10.35 -3.14 0.50
C GLU A 115 11.45 -2.06 0.40
N ALA A 116 12.36 -2.18 -0.56
CA ALA A 116 13.39 -1.17 -0.81
C ALA A 116 12.80 0.20 -1.16
N TYR A 117 11.66 0.21 -1.88
CA TYR A 117 10.92 1.43 -2.20
C TYR A 117 10.28 2.00 -0.95
N VAL A 118 9.60 1.17 -0.15
CA VAL A 118 8.92 1.62 1.06
C VAL A 118 9.91 2.12 2.13
N ALA A 119 11.11 1.55 2.19
CA ALA A 119 12.18 2.05 3.03
C ALA A 119 12.59 3.48 2.65
N ALA A 120 12.77 3.76 1.36
CA ALA A 120 13.04 5.12 0.86
C ALA A 120 11.83 6.06 1.00
N ALA A 121 10.61 5.51 0.90
CA ALA A 121 9.35 6.25 1.03
C ALA A 121 9.09 6.79 2.43
N SER A 122 9.71 6.21 3.45
CA SER A 122 9.47 6.54 4.85
C SER A 122 9.81 7.99 5.24
N GLU A 123 10.53 8.72 4.37
CA GLU A 123 10.77 10.16 4.51
C GLU A 123 9.57 11.02 4.06
N TYR A 124 8.71 10.50 3.18
CA TYR A 124 7.59 11.23 2.56
C TYR A 124 6.23 10.87 3.16
N PHE A 125 6.13 9.74 3.86
CA PHE A 125 4.89 9.24 4.45
C PHE A 125 5.04 9.04 5.95
N GLN A 126 4.06 9.54 6.71
CA GLN A 126 3.95 9.26 8.15
C GLN A 126 3.04 8.05 8.47
N SER A 127 2.37 7.50 7.46
CA SER A 127 1.46 6.37 7.61
C SER A 127 2.19 5.03 7.71
N GLU A 128 1.68 4.12 8.54
CA GLU A 128 2.28 2.78 8.73
C GLU A 128 2.48 2.02 7.40
N GLY A 129 1.51 2.02 6.48
CA GLY A 129 1.59 1.28 5.21
C GLY A 129 2.74 1.68 4.27
N TYR A 130 3.34 2.85 4.48
CA TYR A 130 4.45 3.37 3.66
C TYR A 130 5.69 3.74 4.50
N THR A 131 5.78 3.20 5.73
CA THR A 131 6.99 3.28 6.56
C THR A 131 7.55 1.89 6.79
N SER A 132 8.87 1.79 6.97
CA SER A 132 9.55 0.54 7.32
C SER A 132 9.00 -0.12 8.59
N ARG A 133 8.40 0.66 9.50
CA ARG A 133 7.72 0.16 10.71
C ARG A 133 6.39 -0.53 10.39
N GLY A 134 5.54 0.04 9.55
CA GLY A 134 4.25 -0.59 9.25
C GLY A 134 4.32 -1.73 8.25
N VAL A 135 5.27 -1.74 7.31
CA VAL A 135 5.52 -2.93 6.46
C VAL A 135 5.97 -4.14 7.30
N ARG A 136 6.86 -3.92 8.28
CA ARG A 136 7.24 -4.97 9.25
C ARG A 136 6.09 -5.35 10.17
N GLY A 137 5.27 -4.37 10.56
CA GLY A 137 4.03 -4.59 11.30
C GLY A 137 3.09 -5.55 10.58
N VAL A 138 2.69 -5.25 9.35
CA VAL A 138 1.77 -6.11 8.56
C VAL A 138 2.34 -7.52 8.35
N ARG A 139 3.65 -7.64 8.10
CA ARG A 139 4.31 -8.93 7.88
C ARG A 139 4.34 -9.83 9.14
N ASN A 140 4.41 -9.24 10.35
CA ASN A 140 4.28 -10.00 11.61
C ASN A 140 2.84 -10.47 11.86
N TRP A 141 1.83 -9.69 11.48
CA TRP A 141 0.43 -10.06 11.75
C TRP A 141 -0.09 -11.19 10.84
N GLY A 142 0.55 -11.43 9.69
CA GLY A 142 0.16 -12.52 8.76
C GLY A 142 0.77 -13.89 9.05
N LEU A 143 1.87 -13.97 9.81
CA LEU A 143 2.62 -15.22 10.02
C LEU A 143 2.64 -15.70 11.48
N ASP A 144 2.50 -14.81 12.47
CA ASP A 144 2.63 -15.22 13.87
C ASP A 144 1.39 -15.94 14.42
N TRP A 145 0.19 -15.61 13.94
CA TRP A 145 -1.05 -16.25 14.41
C TRP A 145 -1.21 -17.69 13.89
N VAL A 146 -0.71 -17.99 12.69
CA VAL A 146 -0.79 -19.34 12.11
C VAL A 146 0.11 -20.31 12.89
N PHE A 147 1.28 -19.84 13.34
CA PHE A 147 2.15 -20.63 14.21
C PHE A 147 1.60 -20.79 15.64
N LEU A 148 0.97 -19.75 16.20
CA LEU A 148 0.35 -19.83 17.53
C LEU A 148 -0.89 -20.74 17.55
N LEU A 149 -1.71 -20.74 16.49
CA LEU A 149 -2.85 -21.65 16.37
C LEU A 149 -2.40 -23.11 16.15
N ALA A 150 -1.35 -23.35 15.35
CA ALA A 150 -0.80 -24.69 15.14
C ALA A 150 -0.18 -25.30 16.41
N LEU A 151 0.41 -24.49 17.30
CA LEU A 151 0.90 -24.97 18.60
C LEU A 151 -0.24 -25.28 19.58
N SER A 152 -1.37 -24.56 19.51
CA SER A 152 -2.50 -24.78 20.40
C SER A 152 -3.29 -26.06 20.09
N THR A 153 -3.32 -26.52 18.84
CA THR A 153 -3.98 -27.78 18.46
C THR A 153 -3.15 -29.02 18.75
N VAL A 154 -1.81 -28.93 18.77
CA VAL A 154 -0.94 -30.05 19.17
C VAL A 154 -1.02 -30.31 20.69
N LEU A 155 -1.25 -29.27 21.51
CA LEU A 155 -1.41 -29.42 22.95
C LEU A 155 -2.78 -29.97 23.39
N TYR A 156 -3.81 -29.89 22.54
CA TYR A 156 -5.15 -30.41 22.84
C TYR A 156 -5.34 -31.90 22.47
N LEU A 157 -4.41 -32.50 21.73
CA LEU A 157 -4.43 -33.93 21.39
C LEU A 157 -3.51 -34.78 22.29
N ALA A 158 -2.89 -34.16 23.30
CA ALA A 158 -1.96 -34.80 24.23
C ALA A 158 -2.51 -34.95 25.66
N PHE A 159 -3.81 -34.71 25.88
CA PHE A 159 -4.52 -34.97 27.14
C PHE A 159 -5.83 -35.73 26.90
#